data_AF-A0A3R9A9J8-F1
#
_entry.id   AF-A0A3R9A9J8-F1
#
_cell.length_a   1.000
_cell.length_b   1.000
_cell.length_c   1.000
_cell.angle_alpha   90.00
_cell.angle_beta   90.00
_cell.angle_gamma   90.00
#
_symmetry.space_group_name_H-M   'P 1'
#
loop_
_entity.id
_entity.type
_entity.pdbx_description
1 polymer ?
#
loop_
_entity_poly.entity_id
_entity_poly.type
_entity_poly.pdbx_seq_one_letter_code
_entity_poly.pdbx_strand_id
1 'polypeptide(L)'
;MNIVVTDFTGDQNLLMAPILFWLRENQPDQMQNVTERERLFTFEVDILGNGACDLSLNLKLTERVLACEVNGAMEVEALAEPKLRDDYWAGY
;
A
#
# COMPACT_ATOMS: atom_id res chain seq x y z
N MET A 1 7.95 -0.51 0.24
CA MET A 1 7.86 -1.99 0.32
C MET A 1 7.85 -2.56 -1.09
N ASN A 2 8.40 -3.75 -1.29
CA ASN A 2 8.30 -4.48 -2.56
C ASN A 2 7.66 -5.85 -2.30
N ILE A 3 6.70 -6.22 -3.15
CA ILE A 3 5.99 -7.50 -3.11
C ILE A 3 6.26 -8.20 -4.43
N VAL A 4 6.71 -9.46 -4.36
CA VAL A 4 6.94 -10.29 -5.53
C VAL A 4 5.89 -11.40 -5.56
N VAL A 5 5.21 -11.53 -6.69
CA VAL A 5 4.26 -12.61 -6.99
C VAL A 5 4.86 -13.42 -8.12
N THR A 6 4.95 -14.74 -7.96
CA THR A 6 5.54 -15.63 -8.97
C THR A 6 4.52 -16.62 -9.52
N ASP A 7 4.70 -17.05 -10.77
CA ASP A 7 3.88 -18.07 -11.45
C ASP A 7 2.37 -17.75 -11.45
N PHE A 8 2.01 -16.46 -11.51
CA PHE A 8 0.60 -16.04 -11.48
C PHE A 8 -0.08 -16.30 -12.82
N THR A 9 -1.16 -17.09 -12.81
CA THR A 9 -1.88 -17.50 -14.03
C THR A 9 -3.24 -16.80 -14.19
N GLY A 10 -3.56 -15.86 -13.31
CA GLY A 10 -4.81 -15.10 -13.34
C GLY A 10 -4.71 -13.78 -14.11
N ASP A 11 -5.83 -13.07 -14.23
CA ASP A 11 -5.82 -11.68 -14.69
C ASP A 11 -5.12 -10.80 -13.66
N GLN A 12 -4.05 -10.11 -14.06
CA GLN A 12 -3.29 -9.17 -13.24
C GLN A 12 -4.17 -8.11 -12.56
N ASN A 13 -5.29 -7.71 -13.18
CA ASN A 13 -6.22 -6.76 -12.59
C ASN A 13 -6.81 -7.25 -11.26
N LEU A 14 -6.86 -8.57 -11.05
CA LEU A 14 -7.31 -9.17 -9.78
C LEU A 14 -6.33 -8.92 -8.63
N LEU A 15 -5.05 -8.69 -8.92
CA LEU A 15 -4.05 -8.26 -7.93
C LEU A 15 -4.09 -6.74 -7.73
N MET A 16 -4.33 -5.98 -8.81
CA MET A 16 -4.35 -4.51 -8.74
C MET A 16 -5.54 -3.98 -7.97
N ALA A 17 -6.72 -4.57 -8.16
CA ALA A 17 -7.95 -4.12 -7.52
C ALA A 17 -7.87 -4.04 -5.98
N PRO A 18 -7.47 -5.10 -5.23
CA PRO A 18 -7.37 -5.04 -3.78
C PRO A 18 -6.29 -4.08 -3.28
N ILE A 19 -5.17 -3.94 -4.00
CA ILE A 19 -4.09 -3.01 -3.64
C ILE A 19 -4.56 -1.56 -3.76
N LEU A 20 -5.18 -1.19 -4.88
CA LEU A 20 -5.72 0.15 -5.10
C LEU A 20 -6.89 0.45 -4.15
N PHE A 21 -7.68 -0.56 -3.80
CA PHE A 21 -8.71 -0.43 -2.78
C PHE A 21 -8.11 -0.10 -1.41
N TRP A 22 -7.08 -0.84 -1.00
CA TRP A 22 -6.40 -0.60 0.28
C TRP A 22 -5.71 0.78 0.32
N LEU A 23 -5.00 1.17 -0.74
CA LEU A 23 -4.32 2.47 -0.82
C LEU A 23 -5.29 3.65 -0.74
N ARG A 24 -6.48 3.53 -1.32
CA ARG A 24 -7.51 4.56 -1.25
C ARG A 24 -8.05 4.74 0.17
N GLU A 25 -8.22 3.65 0.92
CA GLU A 25 -8.74 3.69 2.28
C GLU A 25 -7.69 4.17 3.28
N ASN A 26 -6.44 3.69 3.14
CA ASN A 26 -5.40 3.91 4.13
C ASN A 26 -4.51 5.11 3.81
N GLN A 27 -4.26 5.42 2.53
CA GLN A 27 -3.36 6.50 2.11
C GLN A 27 -4.00 7.44 1.06
N PRO A 28 -5.20 8.00 1.33
CA PRO A 28 -5.93 8.82 0.36
C PRO A 28 -5.16 10.07 -0.08
N ASP A 29 -4.35 10.66 0.79
CA ASP A 29 -3.59 11.90 0.53
C ASP A 29 -2.58 11.71 -0.59
N GLN A 30 -1.84 10.60 -0.54
CA GLN A 30 -0.84 10.25 -1.54
C GLN A 30 -1.51 9.91 -2.87
N MET A 31 -2.73 9.35 -2.84
CA MET A 31 -3.53 9.13 -4.03
C MET A 31 -4.04 10.43 -4.64
N GLN A 32 -4.32 11.49 -3.86
CA GLN A 32 -4.85 12.76 -4.39
C GLN A 32 -3.77 13.70 -4.94
N ASN A 33 -2.54 13.58 -4.45
CA ASN A 33 -1.41 14.34 -4.95
C ASN A 33 -0.88 13.74 -6.26
N VAL A 34 -0.98 14.48 -7.37
CA VAL A 34 -0.59 14.01 -8.71
C VAL A 34 0.88 13.57 -8.78
N THR A 35 1.78 14.33 -8.15
CA THR A 35 3.23 14.02 -8.14
C THR A 35 3.54 12.78 -7.30
N GLU A 36 2.86 12.61 -6.17
CA GLU A 36 3.07 11.44 -5.31
C GLU A 36 2.38 10.20 -5.85
N ARG A 37 1.23 10.35 -6.52
CA ARG A 37 0.47 9.24 -7.11
C ARG A 37 1.30 8.40 -8.08
N GLU A 38 2.09 9.05 -8.93
CA GLU A 38 2.97 8.33 -9.89
C GLU A 38 4.06 7.49 -9.21
N ARG A 39 4.45 7.86 -7.98
CA ARG A 39 5.49 7.19 -7.21
C ARG A 39 4.95 6.29 -6.10
N LEU A 40 3.65 6.41 -5.80
CA LEU A 40 2.96 5.68 -4.74
C LEU A 40 2.92 4.18 -5.04
N PHE A 41 2.67 3.86 -6.30
CA PHE A 41 2.47 2.50 -6.75
C PHE A 41 3.05 2.33 -8.16
N THR A 42 4.04 1.43 -8.29
CA THR A 42 4.55 0.98 -9.59
C THR A 42 4.57 -0.54 -9.64
N PHE A 43 4.55 -1.09 -10.85
CA PHE A 43 4.70 -2.53 -11.02
C PHE A 43 5.49 -2.85 -12.28
N GLU A 44 6.15 -4.01 -12.25
CA GLU A 44 6.81 -4.65 -13.37
C GLU A 44 6.25 -6.06 -13.54
N VAL A 45 6.13 -6.52 -14.79
CA VAL A 45 5.59 -7.84 -15.12
C VAL A 45 6.56 -8.52 -16.07
N ASP A 46 6.91 -9.76 -15.75
CA ASP A 46 7.59 -10.68 -16.66
C ASP A 46 6.60 -11.77 -17.10
N ILE A 47 6.34 -11.86 -18.40
CA ILE A 47 5.39 -12.83 -18.96
C ILE A 47 6.11 -14.13 -19.25
N LEU A 48 5.67 -15.19 -18.60
CA LEU A 48 6.24 -16.52 -18.73
C LEU A 48 5.58 -17.28 -19.91
N GLY A 49 6.38 -18.06 -20.64
CA GLY A 49 5.92 -18.78 -21.85
C GLY A 49 4.87 -19.89 -21.60
N ASN A 50 4.55 -20.18 -20.34
CA ASN A 50 3.54 -21.15 -19.91
C ASN A 50 2.17 -20.51 -19.63
N GLY A 51 1.98 -19.22 -19.93
CA GLY A 51 0.75 -18.49 -19.62
C GLY A 51 0.67 -18.00 -18.18
N ALA A 52 1.78 -18.02 -17.45
CA ALA A 52 1.92 -17.36 -16.15
C ALA A 52 2.67 -16.02 -16.30
N CYS A 53 2.72 -15.23 -15.23
CA CYS A 53 3.61 -14.09 -15.12
C CYS A 53 4.17 -13.94 -13.70
N ASP A 54 5.36 -13.35 -13.63
CA ASP A 54 5.94 -12.86 -12.39
C ASP A 54 5.68 -11.35 -12.30
N LEU A 55 5.28 -10.87 -11.12
CA LEU A 55 5.02 -9.46 -10.87
C LEU A 55 5.88 -8.95 -9.72
N SER A 56 6.50 -7.80 -9.93
CA SER A 56 7.15 -7.02 -8.87
C SER A 56 6.34 -5.76 -8.63
N LEU A 57 5.79 -5.62 -7.44
CA LEU A 57 4.95 -4.50 -7.04
C LEU A 57 5.73 -3.61 -6.06
N ASN A 58 5.88 -2.33 -6.37
CA ASN A 58 6.51 -1.36 -5.48
C ASN A 58 5.44 -0.45 -4.88
N LEU A 59 5.39 -0.40 -3.56
CA LEU A 59 4.40 0.34 -2.78
C LEU A 59 5.11 1.29 -1.81
N LYS A 60 4.79 2.58 -1.91
CA LYS A 60 5.21 3.59 -0.92
C LYS A 60 4.18 3.66 0.21
N LEU A 61 4.41 2.87 1.25
CA LEU A 61 3.48 2.78 2.39
C LEU A 61 3.87 3.72 3.52
N THR A 62 2.86 4.24 4.22
CA THR A 62 3.03 4.99 5.49
C THR A 62 2.47 4.26 6.71
N GLU A 63 2.09 2.99 6.54
CA GLU A 63 1.58 2.12 7.60
C GLU A 63 2.49 2.16 8.83
N ARG A 64 1.87 2.36 9.99
CA ARG A 64 2.59 2.49 11.27
C ARG A 64 2.45 1.21 12.07
N VAL A 65 3.59 0.66 12.48
CA VAL A 65 3.63 -0.45 13.42
C VAL A 65 4.19 0.08 14.74
N LEU A 66 3.40 -0.01 15.81
CA LEU A 66 3.84 0.29 17.16
C LEU A 66 4.42 -0.97 17.78
N ALA A 67 5.60 -0.83 18.37
CA ALA A 67 6.24 -1.87 19.17
C ALA A 67 6.50 -1.29 20.57
N CYS A 68 5.86 -1.85 21.59
CA CYS A 68 6.04 -1.43 22.98
C CYS A 68 6.28 -2.62 23.92
N GLU A 69 7.09 -2.41 24.94
CA GLU A 69 7.31 -3.41 25.98
C GLU A 69 6.21 -3.31 27.06
N VAL A 70 5.48 -4.40 27.27
CA VAL A 70 4.43 -4.54 28.28
C VAL A 70 4.76 -5.76 29.14
N ASN A 71 5.04 -5.53 30.43
CA ASN A 71 5.39 -6.57 31.41
C ASN A 71 6.56 -7.49 30.98
N GLY A 72 7.57 -6.94 30.30
CA GLY A 72 8.72 -7.71 29.81
C GLY A 72 8.48 -8.50 28.52
N ALA A 73 7.30 -8.35 27.89
CA ALA A 73 6.99 -8.89 26.58
C ALA A 73 6.86 -7.75 25.55
N MET A 74 7.25 -8.02 24.31
CA MET A 74 7.09 -7.06 23.22
C MET A 74 5.69 -7.23 22.59
N GLU A 75 4.86 -6.19 22.64
CA GLU A 75 3.56 -6.14 21.95
C GLU A 75 3.67 -5.32 20.66
N VAL A 76 3.25 -5.92 19.53
CA VAL A 76 3.26 -5.30 18.20
C VAL A 76 1.83 -5.04 17.75
N GLU A 77 1.51 -3.80 17.39
CA GLU A 77 0.20 -3.41 16.87
C GLU A 77 0.33 -2.60 15.58
N ALA A 78 -0.47 -2.95 14.56
CA ALA A 78 -0.62 -2.13 13.38
C ALA A 78 -1.60 -0.98 13.69
N LEU A 79 -1.12 0.26 13.58
CA LEU A 79 -1.91 1.46 13.80
C LEU A 79 -2.50 1.95 12.49
N ALA A 80 -3.78 2.32 12.53
CA ALA A 80 -4.44 2.99 11.42
C ALA A 80 -3.72 4.30 11.03
N GLU A 81 -3.85 4.64 9.75
CA GLU A 81 -3.34 5.88 9.20
C GLU A 81 -4.04 7.08 9.87
N PRO A 82 -3.32 8.18 10.15
CA PRO A 82 -3.94 9.38 10.70
C PRO A 82 -5.04 9.85 9.75
N LYS A 83 -6.22 10.12 10.29
CA LYS A 83 -7.26 10.77 9.50
C LYS A 83 -6.79 12.17 9.13
N LEU A 84 -7.01 12.56 7.87
CA LEU A 84 -6.94 13.95 7.46
C LEU A 84 -7.75 14.80 8.45
N ARG A 85 -7.15 15.88 8.91
CA ARG A 85 -7.83 16.88 9.75
C ARG A 85 -8.88 17.60 8.89
N ASP A 86 -10.16 17.52 9.27
CA ASP A 86 -11.28 18.18 8.55
C ASP A 86 -11.28 19.72 8.69
N ASP A 87 -10.44 20.28 9.56
CA ASP A 87 -10.43 21.67 10.00
C ASP A 87 -9.49 22.57 9.16
N TYR A 88 -9.79 22.73 7.87
CA TYR A 88 -9.18 23.79 7.05
C TYR A 88 -9.88 25.16 7.16
N TRP A 89 -11.00 25.27 7.90
CA TRP A 89 -11.84 26.48 7.92
C TRP A 89 -12.01 27.17 9.29
N ALA A 90 -11.36 26.72 10.35
CA ALA A 90 -11.39 27.40 11.65
C ALA A 90 -10.14 28.27 11.87
N GLY A 91 -9.91 29.22 10.96
CA GLY A 91 -8.94 30.31 11.13
C GLY A 91 -9.68 31.60 11.48
N TYR A 92 -9.38 32.11 12.68
CA TYR A 92 -9.83 33.38 13.27
C TYR A 92 -9.54 34.62 12.42
#